data_AF-A0A1F6RDI7-F1
#
_entry.id   AF-A0A1F6RDI7-F1
#
_cell.length_a   1.000
_cell.length_b   1.000
_cell.length_c   1.000
_cell.angle_alpha   90.00
_cell.angle_beta   90.00
_cell.angle_gamma   90.00
#
_symmetry.space_group_name_H-M   'P 1'
#
loop_
_entity.id
_entity.type
_entity.pdbx_description
1 polymer ?
#
loop_
_entity_poly.entity_id
_entity_poly.type
_entity_poly.pdbx_seq_one_letter_code
_entity_poly.pdbx_strand_id
1 'polypeptide(L)' 'MSMNKLLTDLLEEADNRYELVLKVAQLAKQIKEETKELEGTTNPVIQSLQEIAAQRDGTLLVD' A
#
# COMPACT_ATOMS: atom_id res chain seq x y z
N MET A 1 1.82 14.63 4.12
CA MET A 1 1.20 13.57 4.94
C MET A 1 2.32 12.66 5.43
N SER A 2 2.44 12.42 6.74
CA SER A 2 3.47 11.50 7.24
C SER A 2 3.03 10.07 6.96
N MET A 3 3.93 9.21 6.48
CA MET A 3 3.72 7.76 6.26
C MET A 3 3.04 7.08 7.47
N ASN A 4 3.37 7.53 8.68
CA ASN A 4 2.77 7.04 9.91
C ASN A 4 1.26 7.32 9.99
N LYS A 5 0.79 8.46 9.46
CA LYS A 5 -0.64 8.79 9.48
C LYS A 5 -1.43 7.86 8.58
N LEU A 6 -0.97 7.63 7.34
CA LEU A 6 -1.63 6.73 6.39
C LEU A 6 -1.75 5.31 6.95
N LEU A 7 -0.67 4.80 7.55
CA LEU A 7 -0.69 3.47 8.16
C LEU A 7 -1.61 3.42 9.38
N THR A 8 -1.60 4.44 10.24
CA THR A 8 -2.49 4.53 11.40
C THR A 8 -3.95 4.54 10.98
N ASP A 9 -4.33 5.37 10.00
CA ASP A 9 -5.70 5.47 9.49
C ASP A 9 -6.17 4.10 8.95
N LEU A 10 -5.33 3.44 8.13
CA LEU A 10 -5.64 2.10 7.61
C LEU A 10 -5.80 1.04 8.72
N LEU A 11 -4.97 1.09 9.77
CA LEU A 11 -5.02 0.13 10.89
C LEU A 11 -6.21 0.37 11.83
N GLU A 12 -6.67 1.61 11.98
CA GLU A 12 -7.84 1.94 12.78
C GLU A 12 -9.12 1.43 12.12
N GLU A 13 -9.19 1.53 10.80
CA GLU A 13 -10.37 1.14 10.05
C GLU A 13 -10.35 -0.31 9.55
N ALA A 14 -9.28 -1.08 9.79
CA ALA A 14 -9.19 -2.48 9.38
C ALA A 14 -9.88 -3.40 10.38
N ASP A 15 -10.79 -4.24 9.90
CA ASP A 15 -11.43 -5.30 10.69
C ASP A 15 -10.39 -6.26 11.30
N ASN A 16 -9.32 -6.53 10.54
CA ASN A 16 -8.18 -7.31 10.99
C ASN A 16 -6.86 -6.63 10.59
N ARG A 17 -6.17 -6.09 11.60
CA ARG A 17 -4.88 -5.38 11.43
C ARG A 17 -3.78 -6.27 10.87
N TYR A 18 -3.75 -7.54 11.25
CA TYR A 18 -2.71 -8.48 10.79
C TYR A 18 -2.91 -8.83 9.32
N GLU A 19 -4.17 -8.98 8.90
CA GLU A 19 -4.51 -9.23 7.51
C GLU A 19 -4.19 -8.04 6.61
N LEU A 20 -4.45 -6.82 7.08
CA LEU A 20 -4.02 -5.60 6.40
C LEU A 20 -2.51 -5.57 6.21
N VAL A 21 -1.73 -5.79 7.27
CA VAL A 21 -0.25 -5.77 7.19
C VAL A 21 0.26 -6.87 6.25
N LEU A 22 -0.36 -8.06 6.27
CA LEU A 22 -0.02 -9.14 5.35
C LEU A 22 -0.28 -8.74 3.90
N LYS A 23 -1.43 -8.14 3.61
CA LYS A 23 -1.79 -7.66 2.26
C LYS A 23 -0.81 -6.59 1.77
N VAL A 24 -0.45 -5.63 2.62
CA VAL A 24 0.58 -4.61 2.33
C VAL A 24 1.91 -5.25 2.00
N ALA A 25 2.35 -6.24 2.80
CA ALA A 25 3.64 -6.91 2.58
C ALA A 25 3.67 -7.73 1.28
N GLN A 26 2.56 -8.40 0.95
CA GLN A 26 2.43 -9.15 -0.30
C GLN A 26 2.49 -8.24 -1.52
N LEU A 27 1.75 -7.12 -1.50
CA LEU A 27 1.76 -6.13 -2.57
C LEU A 27 3.13 -5.46 -2.71
N ALA A 28 3.79 -5.14 -1.59
CA ALA A 28 5.12 -4.52 -1.61
C ALA A 28 6.17 -5.47 -2.21
N LYS A 29 6.04 -6.77 -1.94
CA LYS A 29 6.87 -7.79 -2.57
C LYS A 29 6.63 -7.82 -4.08
N GLN A 30 5.37 -7.81 -4.52
CA GLN A 30 5.03 -7.79 -5.95
C GLN A 30 5.61 -6.55 -6.65
N ILE A 31 5.34 -5.35 -6.13
CA ILE A 31 5.87 -4.09 -6.66
C ILE A 31 7.40 -4.13 -6.73
N LYS A 32 8.06 -4.62 -5.69
CA LYS A 32 9.53 -4.71 -5.68
C LYS A 32 10.07 -5.59 -6.81
N GLU A 33 9.42 -6.72 -7.10
CA GLU A 33 9.83 -7.60 -8.20
C GLU A 33 9.53 -6.97 -9.57
N GLU A 34 8.38 -6.30 -9.72
CA GLU A 34 7.99 -5.61 -10.94
C GLU A 34 8.87 -4.40 -11.26
N THR A 35 9.29 -3.66 -10.22
CA THR A 35 10.15 -2.47 -10.36
C THR A 35 11.63 -2.76 -10.19
N LYS A 36 12.04 -4.03 -10.13
CA LYS A 36 13.41 -4.43 -9.80
C LYS A 36 14.47 -3.85 -10.75
N GLU A 37 14.09 -3.63 -12.01
CA GLU A 37 14.96 -3.10 -13.06
C GLU A 37 14.78 -1.59 -13.29
N LEU A 38 13.86 -0.95 -12.55
CA LEU A 38 13.58 0.48 -12.65
C LEU A 38 14.39 1.24 -11.59
N GLU A 39 15.35 2.05 -12.01
CA GLU A 39 16.07 2.96 -11.09
C GLU A 39 15.17 4.13 -10.67
N GLY A 40 15.18 4.45 -9.37
CA GLY A 40 14.49 5.63 -8.83
C GLY A 40 13.03 5.44 -8.43
N THR A 41 12.54 4.21 -8.28
CA THR A 41 11.14 3.97 -7.89
C THR A 41 10.88 4.25 -6.41
N THR A 42 9.65 4.68 -6.13
CA THR A 42 9.13 4.91 -4.78
C THR A 42 9.23 3.63 -3.96
N ASN A 43 9.50 3.76 -2.65
CA ASN A 43 9.59 2.59 -1.77
C ASN A 43 8.34 1.70 -1.92
N PRO A 44 8.48 0.41 -2.26
CA PRO A 44 7.36 -0.48 -2.55
C PRO A 44 6.31 -0.58 -1.42
N VAL A 45 6.73 -0.39 -0.16
CA VAL A 45 5.82 -0.39 1.00
C VAL A 45 4.95 0.87 1.01
N ILE A 46 5.53 2.03 0.67
CA ILE A 46 4.79 3.30 0.57
C ILE A 46 3.75 3.19 -0.54
N GLN A 47 4.18 2.70 -1.71
CA GLN A 47 3.29 2.52 -2.85
C GLN A 47 2.15 1.53 -2.53
N SER A 48 2.46 0.43 -1.85
CA SER A 48 1.43 -0.54 -1.44
C SER A 48 0.38 0.04 -0.50
N LEU A 49 0.80 0.86 0.47
CA LEU A 49 -0.15 1.52 1.38
C LEU A 49 -1.04 2.51 0.64
N GLN A 50 -0.48 3.24 -0.34
CA GLN A 50 -1.24 4.17 -1.17
C GLN A 50 -2.27 3.45 -2.04
N GLU A 51 -1.88 2.35 -2.68
CA GLU A 51 -2.79 1.55 -3.51
C GLU A 51 -3.92 0.93 -2.69
N ILE A 52 -3.62 0.40 -1.49
CA ILE A 52 -4.63 -0.16 -0.60
C ILE A 52 -5.60 0.92 -0.09
N ALA A 53 -5.09 2.12 0.23
CA ALA A 53 -5.94 3.24 0.59
C ALA A 53 -6.85 3.68 -0.58
N ALA A 54 -6.29 3.78 -1.80
CA ALA A 54 -7.06 4.14 -2.99
C ALA A 54 -8.15 3.12 -3.34
N GLN A 55 -7.87 1.82 -3.19
CA GLN A 55 -8.86 0.75 -3.36
C GLN A 55 -10.03 0.87 -2.38
N ARG A 56 -9.73 1.27 -1.14
CA ARG A 56 -10.71 1.40 -0.05
C ARG A 56 -11.59 2.64 -0.21
N ASP A 57 -11.01 3.76 -0.64
CA ASP A 57 -11.72 5.01 -0.90
C ASP A 57 -12.57 4.98 -2.19
N GLY A 58 -12.69 3.83 -2.85
CA GLY A 58 -13.40 3.70 -4.13
C GLY A 58 -12.75 4.48 -5.28
N THR A 59 -11.51 4.95 -5.08
CA THR A 59 -10.76 5.76 -6.05
C THR A 59 -9.80 4.88 -6.86
N LEU A 60 -10.23 3.67 -7.21
CA LEU A 60 -9.73 3.03 -8.42
C LEU A 60 -10.41 3.76 -9.59
N LEU A 61 -9.80 4.86 -10.03
CA LEU A 61 -10.00 5.37 -11.38
C LEU A 61 -9.48 4.30 -12.35
N VAL A 62 -10.32 3.31 -12.62
CA VAL A 62 -10.21 2.47 -13.80
C VAL A 62 -11.07 3.17 -14.85
N ASP A 63 -10.41 3.91 -15.74
CA ASP A 63 -10.81 4.18 -17.13
C ASP A 63 -9.54 4.27 -17.96
#